data_AF-A0A7L3Q1M6-F1
#
_entry.id   AF-A0A7L3Q1M6-F1
#
_cell.length_a   1.000
_cell.length_b   1.000
_cell.length_c   1.000
_cell.angle_alpha   90.00
_cell.angle_beta   90.00
_cell.angle_gamma   90.00
#
_symmetry.space_group_name_H-M   'P 1'
#
loop_
_entity.id
_entity.type
_entity.pdbx_description
1 polymer ?
#
loop_
_entity_poly.entity_id
_entity_poly.type
_entity_poly.pdbx_seq_one_letter_code
_entity_poly.pdbx_strand_id
1 'polypeptide(L)' 'ALVSPLLSPFTKYSGMINRATPYTYPVPVRDDGNLPDVPSHPCDKEGPNLQWLKNL' A
#
# COMPACT_ATOMS: atom_id res chain seq x y z
N ALA A 1 -25.54 -9.82 8.85
CA ALA A 1 -24.74 -8.62 8.48
C ALA A 1 -23.74 -8.22 9.58
N LEU A 2 -24.13 -8.16 10.86
CA LEU A 2 -23.28 -7.62 11.94
C LEU A 2 -21.94 -8.36 12.17
N VAL A 3 -21.95 -9.71 12.18
CA VAL A 3 -20.75 -10.51 12.54
C VAL A 3 -19.91 -10.89 11.31
N SER A 4 -20.49 -10.83 10.12
CA SER A 4 -19.84 -11.25 8.87
C SER A 4 -18.52 -10.52 8.57
N PRO A 5 -18.40 -9.18 8.76
CA PRO A 5 -17.14 -8.48 8.54
C PRO A 5 -15.99 -8.96 9.44
N LEU A 6 -16.30 -9.42 10.65
CA LEU A 6 -15.31 -9.92 11.63
C LEU A 6 -14.81 -11.32 11.28
N LEU A 7 -15.64 -12.13 10.63
CA LEU A 7 -15.34 -13.52 10.25
C LEU A 7 -14.75 -13.62 8.83
N SER A 8 -15.01 -12.63 7.97
CA SER A 8 -14.60 -12.68 6.57
C SER A 8 -13.09 -12.43 6.42
N PRO A 9 -12.34 -13.34 5.76
CA PRO A 9 -10.93 -13.13 5.47
C PRO A 9 -10.71 -11.98 4.47
N PHE A 10 -11.75 -11.58 3.72
CA PHE A 10 -11.65 -10.53 2.71
C PHE A 10 -11.79 -9.10 3.24
N THR A 11 -12.30 -8.92 4.46
CA THR A 11 -12.45 -7.59 5.05
C THR A 11 -11.13 -6.84 5.13
N LYS A 12 -10.01 -7.55 5.34
CA LYS A 12 -8.65 -6.97 5.33
C LYS A 12 -8.32 -6.31 3.99
N TYR A 13 -8.63 -6.95 2.88
CA TYR A 13 -8.32 -6.45 1.54
C TYR A 13 -9.09 -5.18 1.22
N SER A 14 -10.35 -5.06 1.66
CA SER A 14 -11.13 -3.81 1.51
C SER A 14 -10.41 -2.62 2.16
N GLY A 15 -9.90 -2.78 3.38
CA GLY A 15 -9.12 -1.74 4.06
C GLY A 15 -7.78 -1.43 3.37
N MET A 16 -7.09 -2.46 2.85
CA MET A 16 -5.83 -2.26 2.13
C MET A 16 -6.03 -1.54 0.78
N ILE A 17 -7.08 -1.84 0.03
CA ILE A 17 -7.42 -1.17 -1.25
C ILE A 17 -7.65 0.32 -1.03
N ASN A 18 -8.42 0.68 0.00
CA ASN A 18 -8.70 2.08 0.31
C ASN A 18 -7.45 2.86 0.68
N ARG A 19 -6.48 2.25 1.37
CA ARG A 19 -5.19 2.88 1.71
C ARG A 19 -4.25 2.98 0.51
N ALA A 20 -4.30 2.01 -0.39
CA ALA A 20 -3.44 1.96 -1.57
C ALA A 20 -3.87 2.92 -2.69
N THR A 21 -5.09 3.47 -2.62
CA THR A 21 -5.63 4.40 -3.63
C THR A 21 -5.13 5.82 -3.36
N PRO A 22 -4.28 6.40 -4.23
CA PRO A 22 -3.73 7.74 -4.01
C PRO A 22 -4.71 8.80 -4.52
N TYR A 23 -5.49 9.39 -3.62
CA TYR A 23 -6.33 10.56 -3.96
C TYR A 23 -5.53 11.88 -3.99
N THR A 24 -4.39 11.91 -3.31
CA THR A 24 -3.46 13.03 -3.27
C THR A 24 -2.14 12.64 -3.89
N TYR A 25 -1.46 13.61 -4.50
CA TYR A 25 -0.12 13.38 -5.04
C TYR A 25 0.87 13.08 -3.90
N PRO A 26 1.61 11.95 -3.95
CA PRO A 26 2.62 11.64 -2.93
C PRO A 26 3.82 12.56 -3.11
N VAL A 27 4.11 13.37 -2.08
CA VAL A 27 5.23 14.31 -2.09
C VAL A 27 6.53 13.54 -1.79
N PRO A 28 7.55 13.62 -2.68
CA PRO A 28 8.84 12.99 -2.44
C PRO A 28 9.52 13.55 -1.19
N VAL A 29 10.17 12.67 -0.43
CA VAL A 29 10.93 13.04 0.76
C VAL A 29 12.32 13.50 0.34
N ARG A 30 12.90 14.45 1.08
CA ARG A 30 14.29 14.87 0.90
C ARG A 30 15.22 13.75 1.35
N ASP A 31 16.21 13.41 0.53
CA ASP A 31 17.20 12.40 0.87
C ASP A 31 18.29 12.97 1.80
N ASP A 32 18.47 12.35 2.96
CA ASP A 32 19.53 12.64 3.94
C ASP A 32 20.66 11.59 3.91
N GLY A 33 20.63 10.67 2.94
CA GLY A 33 21.67 9.65 2.69
C GLY A 33 21.52 8.35 3.49
N ASN A 34 20.47 8.21 4.31
CA ASN A 34 20.20 7.02 5.13
C ASN A 34 18.71 6.65 5.16
N LEU A 35 18.11 6.42 3.99
CA LEU A 35 16.71 6.04 3.82
C LEU A 35 16.57 4.76 2.99
N PRO A 36 16.98 3.57 3.52
CA PRO A 36 16.97 2.32 2.75
C PRO A 36 15.58 1.81 2.39
N ASP A 37 14.53 2.30 3.05
CA ASP A 37 13.14 1.87 2.82
C ASP A 37 12.40 2.75 1.81
N VAL A 38 12.96 3.90 1.41
CA VAL A 38 12.32 4.87 0.52
C VAL A 38 12.90 4.73 -0.89
N PRO A 39 12.07 4.36 -1.90
CA PRO A 39 12.57 4.20 -3.25
C PRO A 39 12.97 5.55 -3.85
N SER A 40 14.05 5.54 -4.64
CA SER A 40 14.48 6.71 -5.43
C SER A 40 13.64 6.88 -6.71
N HIS A 41 13.10 5.79 -7.24
CA HIS A 41 12.29 5.75 -8.45
C HIS A 41 11.07 4.82 -8.29
N PRO A 42 9.90 5.11 -8.91
CA PRO A 42 8.69 4.29 -8.76
C PRO A 42 8.80 2.82 -9.16
N CYS A 43 9.79 2.46 -9.97
CA CYS A 43 10.03 1.08 -10.42
C CYS A 43 11.03 0.31 -9.56
N ASP A 44 11.59 0.95 -8.53
CA ASP A 44 12.51 0.28 -7.61
C ASP A 44 11.76 -0.80 -6.82
N LYS A 45 12.51 -1.80 -6.35
CA LYS A 45 11.92 -2.91 -5.58
C LYS A 45 11.51 -2.49 -4.17
N GLU A 46 12.01 -1.35 -3.72
CA GLU A 46 11.78 -0.76 -2.42
C GLU A 46 10.37 -0.16 -2.35
N GLY A 47 9.78 -0.17 -1.15
CA GLY A 47 8.43 0.34 -0.93
C GLY A 47 7.30 -0.67 -1.18
N PRO A 48 6.03 -0.22 -0.99
CA PRO A 48 4.87 -1.09 -1.04
C PRO A 48 4.49 -1.46 -2.48
N ASN A 49 4.35 -2.76 -2.76
CA ASN A 49 3.85 -3.26 -4.04
C ASN A 49 2.37 -3.67 -4.01
N LEU A 50 1.73 -3.66 -5.17
CA LEU A 50 0.33 -4.04 -5.36
C LEU A 50 0.15 -5.41 -6.03
N GLN A 51 1.13 -6.32 -5.92
CA GLN A 51 1.03 -7.64 -6.55
C GLN A 51 -0.11 -8.48 -5.95
N TRP A 52 -0.36 -8.34 -4.65
CA TRP A 52 -1.50 -8.97 -3.97
C TRP A 52 -2.85 -8.51 -4.54
N LEU A 53 -2.96 -7.27 -5.03
CA LEU A 53 -4.19 -6.73 -5.62
C LEU A 53 -4.37 -7.22 -7.05
N LYS A 54 -3.28 -7.39 -7.81
CA LYS A 54 -3.31 -7.94 -9.17
C LYS A 54 -3.68 -9.42 -9.20
N ASN A 55 -3.34 -10.16 -8.15
CA ASN A 55 -3.55 -11.60 -8.04
C ASN A 55 -4.78 -11.98 -7.20
N LEU A 56 -5.61 -10.99 -6.85
CA LEU A 56 -6.79 -11.14 -6.00
C LEU A 56 -7.97 -11.73 -6.79
#